data_AF-A0A914S8T5-F1
#
_entry.id   AF-A0A914S8T5-F1
#
_cell.length_a   1.000
_cell.length_b   1.000
_cell.length_c   1.000
_cell.angle_alpha   90.00
_cell.angle_beta   90.00
_cell.angle_gamma   90.00
#
_symmetry.space_group_name_H-M   'P 1'
#
loop_
_entity.id
_entity.type
_entity.pdbx_description
1 polymer ?
#
loop_
_entity_poly.entity_id
_entity_poly.type
_entity_poly.pdbx_seq_one_letter_code
_entity_poly.pdbx_strand_id
1 'polypeptide(L)'
;MCRKNADFSFMQCCFTCHFSEEAYTGLAPNGGDLYNMDAQALLLSPLSEHNKCFDRHSLVFCERFLTRRGGNKKLTCEKSSLAFRICRKTCGYCTNFLSRATVNYNETIARDMKKCHSLY
;
A
#
# COMPACT_ATOMS: atom_id res chain seq x y z
N MET A 1 -3.96 16.09 -0.99
CA MET A 1 -2.83 15.61 -1.83
C MET A 1 -2.69 14.11 -1.66
N CYS A 2 -3.20 13.32 -2.59
CA CYS A 2 -3.44 11.89 -2.35
C CYS A 2 -2.16 11.03 -2.41
N ARG A 3 -1.20 11.42 -3.25
CA ARG A 3 0.10 10.74 -3.48
C ARG A 3 1.14 10.92 -2.36
N LYS A 4 0.77 11.56 -1.25
CA LYS A 4 1.65 11.72 -0.07
C LYS A 4 1.34 10.74 1.06
N ASN A 5 0.26 9.97 0.94
CA ASN A 5 -0.21 9.04 1.96
C ASN A 5 -0.62 7.73 1.30
N ALA A 6 -0.03 6.61 1.74
CA ALA A 6 -0.28 5.31 1.12
C ALA A 6 -1.75 4.83 1.20
N ASP A 7 -2.50 5.20 2.24
CA ASP A 7 -3.91 4.84 2.33
C ASP A 7 -4.74 5.60 1.30
N PHE A 8 -4.43 6.88 1.08
CA PHE A 8 -5.08 7.62 -0.01
C PHE A 8 -4.63 7.13 -1.38
N SER A 9 -3.31 7.00 -1.60
CA SER A 9 -2.75 6.59 -2.89
C SER A 9 -3.16 5.19 -3.30
N PHE A 10 -3.18 4.20 -2.40
CA PHE A 10 -3.38 2.80 -2.79
C PHE A 10 -4.73 2.21 -2.39
N MET A 11 -5.50 2.89 -1.53
CA MET A 11 -6.82 2.40 -1.09
C MET A 11 -7.97 3.27 -1.54
N GLN A 12 -7.96 4.54 -1.13
CA GLN A 12 -9.17 5.38 -1.27
C GLN A 12 -9.27 6.02 -2.65
N CYS A 13 -8.14 6.41 -3.23
CA CYS A 13 -8.08 7.20 -4.45
C CYS A 13 -7.16 6.57 -5.50
N CYS A 14 -6.95 5.25 -5.47
CA CYS A 14 -5.90 4.66 -6.30
C CYS A 14 -6.01 4.97 -7.79
N PHE A 15 -7.20 4.84 -8.36
CA PHE A 15 -7.37 5.17 -9.76
C PHE A 15 -7.12 6.66 -10.02
N THR A 16 -7.75 7.53 -9.24
CA THR A 16 -7.65 8.98 -9.45
C THR A 16 -6.27 9.54 -9.14
N CYS A 17 -5.48 8.91 -8.28
CA CYS A 17 -4.11 9.30 -7.95
C CYS A 17 -3.08 8.89 -8.99
N HIS A 18 -3.35 7.85 -9.76
CA HIS A 18 -2.33 7.24 -10.62
C HIS A 18 -2.72 7.17 -12.09
N PHE A 19 -4.00 6.97 -12.40
CA PHE A 19 -4.46 6.59 -13.75
C PHE A 19 -5.49 7.54 -14.37
N SER A 20 -5.89 8.61 -13.68
CA SER A 20 -6.63 9.71 -14.32
C SER A 20 -5.69 10.54 -15.20
N GLU A 21 -6.18 11.15 -16.28
CA GLU A 21 -5.35 11.98 -17.16
C GLU A 21 -4.72 13.15 -16.39
N GLU A 22 -5.45 13.70 -15.43
CA GLU A 22 -4.99 14.76 -14.56
C GLU A 22 -3.91 14.30 -13.58
N ALA A 23 -3.84 13.01 -13.25
CA ALA A 23 -2.90 12.50 -12.26
C ALA A 23 -1.44 12.57 -12.71
N TYR A 24 -1.15 12.25 -13.98
CA TYR A 24 0.22 12.12 -14.48
C TYR A 24 0.67 13.27 -15.38
N THR A 25 -0.23 14.15 -15.83
CA THR A 25 0.12 15.34 -16.61
C THR A 25 1.16 16.18 -15.87
N GLY A 26 2.37 16.28 -16.44
CA GLY A 26 3.50 17.02 -15.86
C GLY A 26 4.22 16.34 -14.69
N LEU A 27 3.85 15.09 -14.34
CA LEU A 27 4.47 14.33 -13.25
C LEU A 27 5.15 13.03 -13.71
N ALA A 28 4.59 12.33 -14.70
CA ALA A 28 5.21 11.14 -15.29
C ALA A 28 4.76 10.94 -16.75
N PRO A 29 5.49 10.14 -17.55
CA PRO A 29 5.11 9.84 -18.93
C PRO A 29 3.75 9.12 -19.05
N ASN A 30 3.41 8.27 -18.07
CA ASN A 30 2.13 7.60 -18.01
C ASN A 30 1.74 7.25 -16.56
N GLY A 31 0.47 6.89 -16.36
CA GLY A 31 -0.06 6.55 -15.03
C GLY A 31 0.53 5.31 -14.35
N GLY A 32 1.04 4.34 -15.14
CA GLY A 32 1.76 3.18 -14.60
C GLY A 32 3.10 3.57 -13.98
N ASP A 33 3.86 4.43 -14.66
CA ASP A 33 5.09 5.00 -14.11
C ASP A 33 4.79 5.77 -12.82
N LEU A 34 3.68 6.52 -12.80
CA LEU A 34 3.23 7.27 -11.64
C LEU A 34 2.94 6.36 -10.43
N TYR A 35 2.21 5.27 -10.66
CA TYR A 35 1.91 4.25 -9.67
C TYR A 35 3.20 3.64 -9.10
N ASN A 36 4.14 3.27 -9.97
CA ASN A 36 5.41 2.64 -9.60
C ASN A 36 6.30 3.60 -8.80
N MET A 37 6.37 4.88 -9.18
CA MET A 37 7.07 5.91 -8.41
C MET A 37 6.51 6.06 -7.00
N ASP A 38 5.19 6.05 -6.85
CA ASP A 38 4.57 6.16 -5.53
C ASP A 38 4.74 4.90 -4.69
N ALA A 39 4.67 3.71 -5.30
CA ALA A 39 4.92 2.46 -4.60
C ALA A 39 6.37 2.47 -4.09
N GLN A 40 7.31 2.92 -4.91
CA GLN A 40 8.70 3.10 -4.52
C GLN A 40 8.84 4.09 -3.36
N ALA A 41 8.25 5.29 -3.48
CA ALA A 41 8.43 6.36 -2.52
C ALA A 41 7.70 6.13 -1.18
N LEU A 42 6.56 5.43 -1.19
CA LEU A 42 5.68 5.29 -0.02
C LEU A 42 5.79 3.92 0.65
N LEU A 43 6.20 2.88 -0.08
CA LEU A 43 6.11 1.48 0.37
C LEU A 43 7.41 0.70 0.24
N LEU A 44 8.20 0.95 -0.81
CA LEU A 44 9.34 0.09 -1.16
C LEU A 44 10.73 0.71 -0.91
N SER A 45 10.82 2.00 -0.58
CA SER A 45 12.12 2.64 -0.32
C SER A 45 12.52 2.51 1.16
N PRO A 46 13.56 1.71 1.49
CA PRO A 46 14.07 1.63 2.86
C PRO A 46 14.74 2.93 3.31
N LEU A 47 15.16 3.77 2.35
CA LEU A 47 15.92 5.00 2.56
C LEU A 47 15.04 6.26 2.60
N SER A 48 13.71 6.14 2.56
CA SER A 48 12.86 7.34 2.64
C SER A 48 13.05 7.99 4.02
N GLU A 49 13.44 9.27 4.05
CA GLU A 49 13.78 10.02 5.28
C GLU A 49 12.67 10.02 6.35
N HIS A 50 11.44 9.67 5.96
CA HIS A 50 10.28 9.65 6.85
C HIS A 50 9.64 8.26 6.99
N ASN A 51 10.31 7.20 6.52
CA ASN A 51 9.85 5.81 6.48
C ASN A 51 8.32 5.71 6.37
N LYS A 52 7.78 6.11 5.22
CA LYS A 52 6.33 6.32 5.03
C LYS A 52 5.50 5.02 5.09
N CYS A 53 6.19 3.89 5.20
CA CYS A 53 5.62 2.57 5.35
C CYS A 53 5.81 2.07 6.79
N PHE A 54 4.76 2.22 7.60
CA PHE A 54 4.77 1.89 9.03
C PHE A 54 3.44 1.27 9.47
N ASP A 55 3.47 0.60 10.62
CA ASP A 55 2.26 0.16 11.32
C ASP A 55 1.67 1.34 12.08
N ARG A 56 0.37 1.61 11.92
CA ARG A 56 -0.33 2.66 12.68
C ARG A 56 -0.41 2.36 14.18
N HIS A 57 -0.28 1.08 14.53
CA HIS A 57 -0.28 0.60 15.90
C HIS A 57 1.02 -0.15 16.22
N SER A 58 1.24 -0.47 17.49
CA SER A 58 2.41 -1.21 17.92
C SER A 58 2.48 -2.61 17.30
N LEU A 59 3.70 -3.16 17.23
CA LEU A 59 3.93 -4.54 16.79
C LEU A 59 3.04 -5.54 17.55
N VAL A 60 2.99 -5.42 18.88
CA VAL A 60 2.15 -6.27 19.75
C VAL A 60 0.67 -6.17 19.39
N PHE A 61 0.19 -4.97 19.05
CA PHE A 61 -1.18 -4.82 18.58
C PHE A 61 -1.37 -5.55 17.25
N CYS A 62 -0.46 -5.38 16.29
CA CYS A 62 -0.57 -6.00 14.98
C CYS A 62 -0.49 -7.52 15.02
N GLU A 63 0.39 -8.09 15.83
CA GLU A 63 0.45 -9.55 16.08
C GLU A 63 -0.87 -10.06 16.68
N ARG A 64 -1.43 -9.35 17.68
CA ARG A 64 -2.72 -9.69 18.27
C ARG A 64 -3.89 -9.52 17.29
N PHE A 65 -3.83 -8.49 16.47
CA PHE A 65 -4.84 -8.18 15.47
C PHE A 65 -4.94 -9.27 14.40
N LEU A 66 -3.80 -9.80 13.96
CA LEU A 66 -3.71 -10.89 12.98
C LEU A 66 -4.00 -12.28 13.57
N THR A 67 -3.83 -12.44 14.89
CA THR A 67 -4.14 -13.69 15.61
C THR A 67 -5.55 -13.71 16.20
N ARG A 68 -6.22 -12.56 16.31
CA ARG A 68 -7.58 -12.45 16.85
C ARG A 68 -8.56 -13.27 16.02
N ARG A 69 -9.10 -14.32 16.64
CA ARG A 69 -10.29 -15.03 16.18
C ARG A 69 -11.51 -14.35 16.81
N GLY A 70 -12.08 -13.37 16.13
CA GLY A 70 -13.28 -12.66 16.59
C GLY A 70 -14.17 -12.28 15.41
N GLY A 71 -15.31 -12.99 15.27
CA GLY A 71 -16.11 -13.05 14.04
C GLY A 71 -15.68 -14.21 13.14
N ASN A 72 -16.60 -14.73 12.31
CA ASN A 72 -16.45 -15.94 11.49
C ASN A 72 -15.28 -15.95 10.47
N LYS A 73 -14.36 -14.99 10.50
CA LYS A 73 -13.17 -14.92 9.64
C LYS A 73 -11.94 -14.47 10.42
N LYS A 74 -10.86 -15.24 10.31
CA LYS A 74 -9.51 -14.82 10.70
C LYS A 74 -9.11 -13.67 9.78
N LEU A 75 -8.75 -12.51 10.34
CA LEU A 75 -8.18 -11.44 9.54
C LEU A 75 -6.73 -11.79 9.20
N THR A 76 -6.40 -11.82 7.92
CA THR A 76 -5.05 -12.12 7.43
C THR A 76 -4.45 -10.90 6.76
N CYS A 77 -3.14 -10.97 6.50
CA CYS A 77 -2.44 -10.04 5.62
C CYS A 77 -2.68 -10.32 4.13
N GLU A 78 -3.55 -11.28 3.80
CA GLU A 78 -3.87 -11.58 2.40
C GLU A 78 -5.13 -10.84 1.99
N LYS A 79 -5.03 -10.04 0.93
CA LYS A 79 -6.16 -9.34 0.31
C LYS A 79 -6.95 -8.48 1.30
N SER A 80 -6.25 -7.85 2.24
CA SER A 80 -6.83 -7.16 3.40
C SER A 80 -6.52 -5.67 3.43
N SER A 81 -7.49 -4.90 2.95
CA SER A 81 -7.50 -3.43 3.03
C SER A 81 -7.29 -2.90 4.45
N LEU A 82 -7.87 -3.59 5.43
CA LEU A 82 -7.77 -3.19 6.82
C LEU A 82 -6.36 -3.47 7.38
N ALA A 83 -5.76 -4.61 7.02
CA ALA A 83 -4.39 -4.90 7.38
C ALA A 83 -3.42 -3.90 6.74
N PHE A 84 -3.64 -3.51 5.48
CA PHE A 84 -2.81 -2.51 4.81
C PHE A 84 -2.86 -1.13 5.49
N ARG A 85 -4.02 -0.76 6.02
CA ARG A 85 -4.20 0.51 6.75
C ARG A 85 -3.54 0.49 8.12
N ILE A 86 -3.61 -0.62 8.84
CA ILE A 86 -3.27 -0.70 10.28
C ILE A 86 -1.86 -1.26 10.50
N CYS A 87 -1.53 -2.37 9.83
CA CYS A 87 -0.38 -3.21 10.13
C CYS A 87 0.50 -3.41 8.91
N ARG A 88 0.77 -2.32 8.19
CA ARG A 88 1.39 -2.36 6.87
C ARG A 88 2.77 -3.02 6.85
N LYS A 89 3.61 -2.66 7.82
CA LYS A 89 4.97 -3.20 7.96
C LYS A 89 4.91 -4.63 8.47
N THR A 90 4.11 -4.89 9.51
CA THR A 90 3.95 -6.24 10.08
C THR A 90 3.43 -7.24 9.03
N CYS A 91 2.55 -6.81 8.12
CA CYS A 91 2.02 -7.64 7.05
C CYS A 91 2.93 -7.79 5.83
N GLY A 92 4.12 -7.19 5.83
CA GLY A 92 5.06 -7.32 4.72
C GLY A 92 4.69 -6.50 3.49
N TYR A 93 3.82 -5.50 3.60
CA TYR A 93 3.54 -4.59 2.47
C TYR A 93 4.67 -3.57 2.25
N CYS A 94 5.59 -3.46 3.21
CA CYS A 94 6.73 -2.55 3.16
C CYS A 94 8.03 -3.26 2.80
N THR A 95 8.90 -2.60 2.04
CA THR A 95 10.33 -2.94 2.02
C THR A 95 11.05 -2.05 3.04
N ASN A 96 11.94 -2.67 3.81
CA ASN A 96 12.83 -2.00 4.75
C ASN A 96 14.25 -2.59 4.62
N PHE A 97 15.20 -2.14 5.45
CA PHE A 97 16.59 -2.62 5.40
C PHE A 97 16.76 -4.12 5.68
N LEU A 98 15.82 -4.73 6.40
CA LEU A 98 15.88 -6.13 6.84
C LEU A 98 15.05 -7.07 5.94
N SER A 99 13.99 -6.56 5.29
CA SER A 99 13.08 -7.38 4.49
C SER A 99 12.48 -6.65 3.31
N ARG A 100 12.24 -7.39 2.22
CA ARG A 100 11.48 -6.90 1.06
C ARG A 100 9.98 -7.07 1.26
N ALA A 101 9.21 -6.23 0.60
CA ALA A 101 7.75 -6.38 0.55
C ALA A 101 7.38 -7.74 -0.08
N THR A 102 6.36 -8.38 0.48
CA THR A 102 5.78 -9.63 -0.02
C THR A 102 4.76 -9.39 -1.14
N VAL A 103 4.26 -8.15 -1.24
CA VAL A 103 3.32 -7.73 -2.28
C VAL A 103 4.07 -7.24 -3.51
N ASN A 104 3.63 -7.73 -4.67
CA ASN A 104 4.02 -7.20 -5.97
C ASN A 104 3.06 -6.08 -6.37
N TYR A 105 3.50 -4.82 -6.26
CA TYR A 105 2.74 -3.65 -6.68
C TYR A 105 2.67 -3.57 -8.20
N ASN A 106 1.67 -4.22 -8.78
CA ASN A 106 1.50 -4.33 -10.23
C ASN A 106 0.57 -3.23 -10.77
N GLU A 107 1.13 -2.31 -11.57
CA GLU A 107 0.40 -1.20 -12.15
C GLU A 107 -0.69 -1.63 -13.14
N THR A 108 -0.49 -2.74 -13.84
CA THR A 108 -1.47 -3.29 -14.79
C THR A 108 -2.74 -3.77 -14.06
N ILE A 109 -2.59 -4.40 -12.90
CA ILE A 109 -3.72 -4.78 -12.04
C ILE A 109 -4.33 -3.53 -11.39
N ALA A 110 -3.49 -2.61 -10.90
CA ALA A 110 -3.95 -1.40 -10.22
C ALA A 110 -4.74 -0.44 -11.12
N ARG A 111 -4.50 -0.49 -12.44
CA ARG A 111 -5.24 0.28 -13.43
C ARG A 111 -6.73 -0.06 -13.46
N ASP A 112 -7.10 -1.29 -13.13
CA ASP A 112 -8.49 -1.64 -12.90
C ASP A 112 -8.93 -1.07 -11.54
N MET A 113 -9.80 -0.05 -11.58
CA MET A 113 -10.33 0.63 -10.40
C MET A 113 -10.94 -0.34 -9.38
N LYS A 114 -11.51 -1.47 -9.83
CA LYS A 114 -12.10 -2.50 -8.96
C LYS A 114 -11.05 -3.40 -8.32
N LYS A 115 -9.83 -3.45 -8.86
CA LYS A 115 -8.77 -4.36 -8.40
C LYS A 115 -7.61 -3.65 -7.73
N CYS A 116 -7.54 -2.32 -7.74
CA CYS A 116 -6.41 -1.67 -7.08
C CYS A 116 -6.26 -2.01 -5.59
N HIS A 117 -7.38 -2.28 -4.91
CA HIS A 117 -7.35 -2.70 -3.50
C HIS A 117 -7.13 -4.19 -3.27
N SER A 118 -6.94 -4.98 -4.32
CA SER A 118 -6.80 -6.44 -4.27
C SER A 118 -5.36 -6.93 -4.32
N LEU A 119 -4.42 -6.00 -4.47
CA LEU A 119 -2.97 -6.27 -4.53
C LEU A 119 -2.37 -6.65 -3.18
N TYR A 120 -3.07 -6.38 -2.07
CA TYR A 120 -2.60 -6.53 -0.69
C TYR A 120 -3.69 -7.10 0.20
#